data_AF-A0A3M1J0P3-F1
#
_entry.id   AF-A0A3M1J0P3-F1
#
_cell.length_a   1.000
_cell.length_b   1.000
_cell.length_c   1.000
_cell.angle_alpha   90.00
_cell.angle_beta   90.00
_cell.angle_gamma   90.00
#
_symmetry.space_group_name_H-M   'P 1'
#
loop_
_entity.id
_entity.type
_entity.pdbx_description
1 polymer ?
#
loop_
_entity_poly.entity_id
_entity_poly.type
_entity_poly.pdbx_seq_one_letter_code
_entity_poly.pdbx_strand_id
1 'polypeptide(L)' 'MPSAQLAVFPGSGHVLNLEEPALFNQLTERFLTSVERGSWRPRDPSALPEQGIATALGFDSPER' A
#
# COMPACT_ATOMS: atom_id res chain seq x y z
N MET A 1 11.53 -2.86 4.14
CA MET A 1 11.53 -2.21 2.82
C MET A 1 10.99 -0.77 2.94
N PRO A 2 11.83 0.25 3.18
CA PRO A 2 11.37 1.63 3.50
C PRO A 2 10.64 2.35 2.35
N SER A 3 10.90 1.96 1.10
CA SER A 3 10.30 2.51 -0.11
C SER A 3 9.18 1.64 -0.70
N ALA A 4 8.77 0.57 0.01
CA ALA A 4 7.62 -0.21 -0.39
C ALA A 4 6.32 0.56 -0.15
N GLN A 5 5.37 0.43 -1.08
CA GLN A 5 4.03 1.00 -0.97
C GLN A 5 2.98 -0.08 -1.27
N LEU A 6 1.78 0.09 -0.72
CA LEU A 6 0.66 -0.82 -0.87
C LEU A 6 -0.49 -0.09 -1.58
N ALA A 7 -1.05 -0.73 -2.60
CA ALA A 7 -2.30 -0.33 -3.23
C ALA A 7 -3.31 -1.47 -3.05
N VAL A 8 -4.55 -1.12 -2.69
CA VAL A 8 -5.65 -2.08 -2.47
C VAL A 8 -6.77 -1.76 -3.47
N PHE A 9 -7.30 -2.79 -4.11
CA PHE A 9 -8.39 -2.70 -5.08
C PHE A 9 -9.60 -3.39 -4.45
N PRO A 10 -10.56 -2.64 -3.90
CA PRO A 10 -11.69 -3.23 -3.19
C PRO A 10 -12.54 -4.10 -4.12
N GLY A 11 -12.87 -5.31 -3.67
CA GLY A 11 -13.72 -6.23 -4.42
C GLY A 11 -13.00 -7.06 -5.49
N SER A 12 -11.70 -6.89 -5.69
CA SER A 12 -10.89 -7.74 -6.57
C SER A 12 -10.44 -9.02 -5.86
N GLY A 13 -10.37 -10.11 -6.61
CA GLY A 13 -9.80 -11.39 -6.24
C GLY A 13 -8.30 -11.46 -6.48
N HIS A 14 -7.78 -12.69 -6.51
CA HIS A 14 -6.34 -12.94 -6.60
C HIS A 14 -5.77 -12.56 -7.97
N VAL A 15 -6.56 -12.65 -9.05
CA VAL A 15 -6.08 -12.49 -10.43
C VAL A 15 -6.34 -11.07 -10.94
N LEU A 16 -5.95 -10.09 -10.13
CA LEU A 16 -6.26 -8.67 -10.28
C LEU A 16 -5.86 -8.07 -11.64
N ASN A 17 -4.78 -8.56 -12.25
CA ASN A 17 -4.34 -8.13 -13.57
C ASN A 17 -5.30 -8.53 -14.70
N LEU A 18 -6.12 -9.57 -14.50
CA LEU A 18 -7.16 -9.99 -15.44
C LEU A 18 -8.53 -9.42 -15.09
N GLU A 19 -8.81 -9.25 -13.80
CA GLU A 19 -10.09 -8.72 -13.32
C GLU A 19 -10.21 -7.20 -13.58
N GLU A 20 -9.15 -6.44 -13.29
CA GLU A 20 -9.13 -4.97 -13.42
C GLU A 20 -7.90 -4.48 -14.24
N PRO A 21 -7.75 -4.92 -15.50
CA PRO A 21 -6.53 -4.71 -16.28
C PRO A 21 -6.19 -3.23 -16.48
N ALA A 22 -7.20 -2.37 -16.67
CA ALA A 22 -6.98 -0.94 -16.87
C ALA A 22 -6.40 -0.27 -15.62
N LEU A 23 -6.98 -0.54 -14.44
CA LEU A 23 -6.51 0.02 -13.18
C LEU A 23 -5.12 -0.55 -12.80
N PHE A 24 -4.91 -1.85 -12.99
CA PHE A 24 -3.62 -2.49 -12.75
C PHE A 24 -2.50 -1.88 -13.60
N ASN A 25 -2.73 -1.74 -14.91
CA ASN A 25 -1.75 -1.19 -15.84
C ASN A 25 -1.46 0.28 -15.53
N GLN A 26 -2.48 1.09 -15.25
CA GLN A 26 -2.31 2.49 -14.88
C GLN A 26 -1.45 2.65 -13.61
N LEU A 27 -1.70 1.82 -12.59
CA LEU A 27 -0.96 1.89 -11.33
C LEU A 27 0.51 1.45 -11.51
N THR A 28 0.73 0.43 -12.34
CA THR A 28 2.06 -0.07 -12.71
C THR A 28 2.84 0.98 -13.50
N GLU A 29 2.22 1.57 -14.52
CA GLU A 29 2.82 2.64 -15.33
C GLU A 29 3.22 3.84 -14.46
N ARG A 30 2.33 4.28 -13.56
CA ARG A 30 2.62 5.38 -12.62
C ARG A 30 3.82 5.05 -11.74
N PHE A 31 3.90 3.83 -11.21
CA PHE A 31 5.03 3.39 -10.40
C PHE A 31 6.34 3.45 -11.20
N LEU A 32 6.38 2.77 -12.35
CA LEU A 32 7.56 2.71 -13.21
C LEU A 32 8.03 4.10 -13.64
N THR A 33 7.10 4.94 -14.11
CA THR A 33 7.38 6.32 -14.49
C THR A 33 7.99 7.12 -13.34
N SER A 34 7.49 6.94 -12.11
CA SER A 34 8.02 7.67 -10.95
C SER A 34 9.42 7.21 -10.56
N VAL A 35 9.73 5.93 -10.74
CA VAL A 35 11.05 5.33 -10.50
C VAL A 35 12.04 5.85 -11.54
N GLU A 36 11.67 5.79 -12.82
CA GLU A 36 12.48 6.29 -13.93
C GLU A 36 12.81 7.79 -13.78
N ARG A 37 11.85 8.58 -13.29
CA ARG A 37 12.04 10.02 -13.02
C ARG A 37 12.80 10.31 -11.72
N GLY A 38 13.16 9.30 -10.93
CA GLY A 38 13.82 9.49 -9.62
C GLY A 38 12.93 10.15 -8.54
N SER A 39 11.61 10.16 -8.76
CA SER A 39 10.62 10.75 -7.86
C SER A 39 10.05 9.75 -6.84
N TRP A 40 10.28 8.45 -7.02
CA TRP A 40 9.91 7.43 -6.04
C TRP A 40 10.81 7.51 -4.81
N ARG A 41 10.26 8.00 -3.70
CA ARG A 41 10.99 8.21 -2.44
C ARG A 41 10.43 7.33 -1.32
N PRO A 42 11.23 7.04 -0.27
CA PRO A 42 10.73 6.42 0.94
C PRO A 42 9.53 7.18 1.51
N ARG A 43 8.67 6.48 2.26
CA ARG A 43 7.57 7.12 2.99
C ARG A 43 8.15 8.21 3.90
N ASP A 44 7.44 9.33 3.99
CA ASP A 44 7.79 10.40 4.92
C ASP A 44 7.95 9.83 6.35
N PRO A 45 9.12 9.97 6.99
CA PRO A 45 9.35 9.48 8.34
C PRO A 45 8.37 10.07 9.36
N SER A 46 7.87 11.29 9.13
CA SER A 46 6.89 11.94 10.00
C SER A 46 5.48 11.37 9.89
N ALA A 47 5.19 10.63 8.81
CA ALA A 47 3.96 9.87 8.64
C ALA A 47 4.03 8.48 9.28
N LEU A 48 5.18 8.08 9.83
CA LEU A 48 5.26 6.92 10.70
C LEU A 48 4.67 7.32 12.05
N PRO A 49 3.76 6.53 12.62
CA PRO A 49 3.25 6.83 13.94
C PRO A 49 4.38 6.80 14.97
N GLU A 50 4.38 7.77 15.86
CA GLU A 50 5.43 7.97 16.86
C GLU A 50 5.63 6.73 17.75
N GLN A 51 4.58 5.92 17.91
CA GLN A 51 4.59 4.58 18.50
C GLN A 51 3.52 3.74 17.80
N GLY A 52 3.80 2.48 17.51
CA GLY A 52 3.05 1.60 16.63
C GLY A 52 1.53 1.79 16.68
N ILE A 53 0.96 2.13 15.52
CA ILE A 53 -0.50 2.11 15.33
C ILE A 53 -0.98 0.68 15.59
N ALA A 54 -1.50 0.44 16.79
CA ALA A 54 -2.57 -0.50 17.00
C ALA A 54 -3.81 0.14 16.36
N THR A 55 -4.17 -0.28 15.15
CA THR A 55 -5.46 0.12 14.56
C THR A 55 -6.23 -1.10 14.12
N ALA A 56 -7.34 -1.27 14.83
CA ALA A 56 -8.65 -1.67 14.30
C ALA A 56 -8.75 -3.03 13.59
N LEU A 57 -7.95 -4.01 13.99
CA LEU A 57 -8.32 -5.41 13.89
C LEU A 57 -8.40 -5.92 15.32
N GLY A 58 -9.59 -5.89 15.91
CA GLY A 58 -9.84 -6.01 17.34
C GLY A 58 -9.19 -7.21 18.02
N PHE A 59 -7.98 -7.01 18.55
CA PHE A 59 -7.37 -7.87 19.54
C PHE A 59 -7.02 -7.02 20.75
N ASP A 60 -8.05 -6.67 21.52
CA ASP A 60 -7.88 -6.43 22.95
C ASP A 60 -9.16 -6.84 23.67
N SER A 61 -9.20 -8.09 24.10
CA SER A 61 -9.97 -8.49 25.27
C SER A 61 -8.95 -8.98 26.30
N PRO A 62 -8.65 -8.22 27.35
CA PRO A 62 -7.98 -8.79 28.51
C PRO A 62 -9.07 -9.55 29.27
N GLU A 63 -9.05 -10.87 29.11
CA GLU A 63 -9.95 -11.75 29.86
C GLU A 63 -9.62 -11.62 31.35
N ARG A 64 -10.62 -11.14 32.10
CA ARG A 64 -10.80 -11.37 33.53
C ARG A 64 -11.45 -12.73 33.70
#